data_AF-A0A0J1KNN4-F1
#
_entry.id   AF-A0A0J1KNN4-F1
#
_cell.length_a   1.000
_cell.length_b   1.000
_cell.length_c   1.000
_cell.angle_alpha   90.00
_cell.angle_beta   90.00
_cell.angle_gamma   90.00
#
_symmetry.space_group_name_H-M   'P 1'
#
loop_
_entity.id
_entity.type
_entity.pdbx_description
1 polymer ?
#
loop_
_entity_poly.entity_id
_entity_poly.type
_entity_poly.pdbx_seq_one_letter_code
_entity_poly.pdbx_strand_id
1 'polypeptide(L)'
;MKPTFEMKKDEYGGVEMIYTTSGGNKSSTYYPSPPEDIDQVCLQYMKGRFKNVRTWKQVDFIKLKYKEAYQTLFNVMDELKVGDKVVMHSCLEAKRYQGKVWTCKTEQFKADSGSNVVFLEGYSGYFLVKYLQRVRLTEN
;
A
#
# COMPACT_ATOMS: atom_id res chain seq x y z
N MET A 1 -21.55 3.97 15.98
CA MET A 1 -20.18 3.45 15.75
C MET A 1 -19.63 4.11 14.49
N LYS A 2 -18.31 4.24 14.32
CA LYS A 2 -17.74 4.68 13.03
C LYS A 2 -17.75 3.50 12.05
N PRO A 3 -17.95 3.72 10.73
CA PRO A 3 -17.83 2.64 9.77
C PRO A 3 -16.38 2.15 9.71
N THR A 4 -16.19 0.85 9.45
CA THR A 4 -14.86 0.24 9.33
C THR A 4 -14.74 -0.56 8.05
N PHE A 5 -13.52 -0.64 7.54
CA PHE A 5 -13.16 -1.49 6.41
C PHE A 5 -11.85 -2.19 6.75
N GLU A 6 -11.82 -3.50 6.61
CA GLU A 6 -10.68 -4.36 6.89
C GLU A 6 -10.39 -5.21 5.67
N MET A 7 -9.11 -5.49 5.44
CA MET A 7 -8.65 -6.32 4.34
C MET A 7 -7.64 -7.32 4.90
N LYS A 8 -7.78 -8.61 4.55
CA LYS A 8 -6.97 -9.71 5.09
C LYS A 8 -6.48 -10.58 3.96
N LYS A 9 -5.16 -10.68 3.82
CA LYS A 9 -4.51 -11.49 2.79
C LYS A 9 -4.32 -12.91 3.28
N ASP A 10 -4.60 -13.89 2.44
CA ASP A 10 -4.31 -15.31 2.69
C ASP A 10 -2.92 -15.71 2.17
N GLU A 11 -2.56 -16.98 2.40
CA GLU A 11 -1.27 -17.55 1.99
C GLU A 11 -1.09 -17.66 0.46
N TYR A 12 -2.18 -17.63 -0.32
CA TYR A 12 -2.19 -17.73 -1.78
C TYR A 12 -2.26 -16.36 -2.46
N GLY A 13 -2.29 -15.27 -1.69
CA GLY A 13 -2.39 -13.91 -2.19
C GLY A 13 -3.82 -13.41 -2.42
N GLY A 14 -4.81 -14.25 -2.15
CA GLY A 14 -6.21 -13.86 -2.09
C GLY A 14 -6.51 -12.96 -0.90
N VAL A 15 -7.62 -12.24 -0.98
CA VAL A 15 -7.97 -11.20 -0.03
C VAL A 15 -9.43 -11.25 0.36
N GLU A 16 -9.69 -11.40 1.65
CA GLU A 16 -11.00 -11.14 2.25
C GLU A 16 -11.12 -9.65 2.62
N MET A 17 -12.22 -9.03 2.21
CA MET A 17 -12.56 -7.65 2.53
C MET A 17 -13.83 -7.62 3.37
N ILE A 18 -13.82 -6.84 4.44
CA ILE A 18 -14.89 -6.77 5.42
C ILE A 18 -15.29 -5.32 5.60
N TYR A 19 -16.57 -5.01 5.39
CA TYR A 19 -17.13 -3.68 5.60
C TYR A 19 -18.21 -3.71 6.67
N THR A 20 -18.06 -2.86 7.70
CA THR A 20 -19.04 -2.67 8.77
C THR A 20 -19.59 -1.25 8.72
N THR A 21 -20.91 -1.10 8.64
CA THR A 21 -21.56 0.21 8.63
C THR A 21 -21.53 0.86 10.01
N SER A 22 -21.82 2.17 10.08
CA SER A 22 -21.94 2.91 11.34
C SER A 22 -22.99 2.34 12.31
N GLY A 23 -23.98 1.63 11.77
CA GLY A 23 -25.03 0.91 12.51
C GLY A 23 -24.65 -0.52 12.91
N GLY A 24 -23.41 -0.96 12.65
CA GLY A 24 -22.91 -2.27 13.04
C GLY A 24 -23.19 -3.41 12.04
N ASN A 25 -23.87 -3.15 10.93
CA ASN A 25 -24.15 -4.18 9.93
C ASN A 25 -22.89 -4.53 9.15
N LYS A 26 -22.47 -5.79 9.22
CA LYS A 26 -21.25 -6.32 8.60
C LYS A 26 -21.56 -7.08 7.31
N SER A 27 -20.70 -6.93 6.30
CA SER A 27 -20.69 -7.74 5.08
C SER A 27 -19.25 -7.99 4.66
N SER A 28 -18.96 -9.17 4.12
CA SER A 28 -17.65 -9.50 3.55
C SER A 28 -17.74 -9.93 2.10
N THR A 29 -16.60 -9.89 1.41
CA THR A 29 -16.41 -10.40 0.06
C THR A 29 -14.98 -10.87 -0.11
N TYR A 30 -14.73 -11.72 -1.10
CA TYR A 30 -13.41 -12.29 -1.38
C TYR A 30 -12.97 -12.00 -2.82
N TYR A 31 -11.68 -11.70 -2.99
CA TYR A 31 -11.04 -11.53 -4.28
C TYR A 31 -9.73 -12.34 -4.34
N PRO A 32 -9.53 -13.20 -5.34
CA PRO A 32 -8.28 -13.95 -5.48
C PRO A 32 -7.12 -13.08 -5.93
N SER A 33 -7.37 -12.02 -6.71
CA SER A 33 -6.36 -11.07 -7.19
C SER A 33 -6.98 -9.67 -7.29
N PRO A 34 -7.15 -8.96 -6.16
CA PRO A 34 -7.73 -7.62 -6.16
C PRO A 34 -6.84 -6.62 -6.93
N PRO A 35 -7.40 -5.68 -7.72
CA PRO A 35 -6.62 -4.64 -8.39
C PRO A 35 -6.16 -3.55 -7.42
N GLU A 36 -5.07 -2.83 -7.70
CA GLU A 36 -4.65 -1.70 -6.84
C GLU A 36 -5.65 -0.54 -6.86
N ASP A 37 -6.18 -0.22 -8.05
CA ASP A 37 -7.12 0.89 -8.24
C ASP A 37 -8.56 0.42 -8.48
N ILE A 38 -9.49 1.07 -7.78
CA ILE A 38 -10.92 0.80 -7.84
C ILE A 38 -11.77 2.06 -8.03
N ASP A 39 -11.18 3.18 -8.47
CA ASP A 39 -11.94 4.43 -8.61
C ASP A 39 -13.09 4.33 -9.62
N GLN A 40 -12.95 3.46 -10.63
CA GLN A 40 -13.98 3.18 -11.62
C GLN A 40 -15.22 2.46 -11.06
N VAL A 41 -15.17 1.85 -9.87
CA VAL A 41 -16.30 1.02 -9.41
C VAL A 41 -17.51 1.86 -9.02
N CYS A 42 -18.70 1.45 -9.48
CA CYS A 42 -19.94 2.16 -9.24
C CYS A 42 -20.72 1.60 -8.05
N LEU A 43 -21.74 2.34 -7.59
CA LEU A 43 -22.62 1.89 -6.51
C LEU A 43 -23.28 0.53 -6.79
N GLN A 44 -23.68 0.27 -8.04
CA GLN A 44 -24.32 -1.00 -8.39
C GLN A 44 -23.37 -2.18 -8.26
N TYR A 45 -22.11 -2.01 -8.71
CA TYR A 45 -21.06 -3.00 -8.50
C TYR A 45 -20.85 -3.27 -7.00
N MET A 46 -20.71 -2.21 -6.21
CA MET A 46 -20.47 -2.33 -4.77
C MET A 46 -21.63 -2.96 -4.01
N LYS A 47 -22.88 -2.73 -4.41
CA LYS A 47 -24.06 -3.44 -3.88
C LYS A 47 -24.00 -4.95 -4.15
N GLY A 48 -23.45 -5.35 -5.30
CA GLY A 48 -23.25 -6.76 -5.64
C GLY A 48 -22.15 -7.44 -4.81
N ARG A 49 -21.17 -6.67 -4.32
CA ARG A 49 -20.05 -7.19 -3.51
C ARG A 49 -20.33 -7.13 -2.02
N PHE A 50 -20.99 -6.08 -1.55
CA PHE A 50 -21.32 -5.86 -0.15
C PHE A 50 -22.82 -5.66 0.03
N LYS A 51 -23.49 -6.64 0.67
CA LYS A 51 -24.95 -6.65 0.83
C LYS A 51 -25.48 -5.51 1.70
N ASN A 52 -24.61 -4.82 2.45
CA ASN A 52 -24.92 -3.69 3.34
C ASN A 52 -24.63 -2.30 2.72
N VAL A 53 -24.13 -2.23 1.47
CA VAL A 53 -23.91 -0.95 0.76
C VAL A 53 -25.23 -0.44 0.17
N ARG A 54 -25.52 0.84 0.36
CA ARG A 54 -26.76 1.51 -0.08
C ARG A 54 -26.50 2.85 -0.75
N THR A 55 -25.48 3.59 -0.32
CA THR A 55 -25.23 4.98 -0.76
C THR A 55 -23.84 5.17 -1.36
N TRP A 56 -23.68 6.21 -2.19
CA TRP A 56 -22.38 6.61 -2.73
C TRP A 56 -21.36 6.98 -1.66
N LYS A 57 -21.79 7.62 -0.55
CA LYS A 57 -20.90 7.91 0.59
C LYS A 57 -20.23 6.65 1.17
N GLN A 58 -20.93 5.51 1.17
CA GLN A 58 -20.34 4.25 1.61
C GLN A 58 -19.36 3.71 0.57
N VAL A 59 -19.65 3.86 -0.72
CA VAL A 59 -18.74 3.50 -1.82
C VAL A 59 -17.45 4.30 -1.72
N ASP A 60 -17.54 5.62 -1.57
CA ASP A 60 -16.37 6.51 -1.48
C ASP A 60 -15.51 6.17 -0.26
N PHE A 61 -16.16 5.90 0.88
CA PHE A 61 -15.47 5.41 2.08
C PHE A 61 -14.73 4.10 1.82
N ILE A 62 -15.39 3.12 1.19
CA ILE A 62 -14.77 1.83 0.88
C ILE A 62 -13.61 2.01 -0.10
N LYS A 63 -13.75 2.85 -1.14
CA LYS A 63 -12.67 3.15 -2.10
C LYS A 63 -11.43 3.71 -1.41
N LEU A 64 -11.63 4.71 -0.54
CA LEU A 64 -10.54 5.30 0.22
C LEU A 64 -9.84 4.26 1.11
N LYS A 65 -10.61 3.51 1.91
CA LYS A 65 -10.05 2.52 2.84
C LYS A 65 -9.47 1.30 2.15
N TYR A 66 -9.99 0.93 0.99
CA TYR A 66 -9.42 -0.10 0.15
C TYR A 66 -8.00 0.27 -0.27
N LYS A 67 -7.78 1.48 -0.78
CA LYS A 67 -6.45 1.92 -1.22
C LYS A 67 -5.44 1.94 -0.07
N GLU A 68 -5.83 2.52 1.07
CA GLU A 68 -5.00 2.54 2.29
C GLU A 68 -4.62 1.11 2.76
N ALA A 69 -5.61 0.20 2.76
CA ALA A 69 -5.40 -1.17 3.20
C ALA A 69 -4.58 -1.98 2.19
N TYR A 70 -4.82 -1.78 0.88
CA TYR A 70 -4.08 -2.43 -0.20
C TYR A 70 -2.59 -2.06 -0.15
N GLN A 71 -2.28 -0.76 -0.02
CA GLN A 71 -0.90 -0.29 0.17
C GLN A 71 -0.21 -0.95 1.36
N THR A 72 -0.94 -1.10 2.47
CA THR A 72 -0.42 -1.73 3.69
C THR A 72 -0.22 -3.24 3.53
N LEU A 73 -1.16 -3.95 2.92
CA LEU A 73 -1.14 -5.42 2.78
C LEU A 73 -0.20 -5.94 1.70
N PHE A 74 -0.14 -5.23 0.58
CA PHE A 74 0.70 -5.62 -0.54
C PHE A 74 2.05 -4.92 -0.50
N ASN A 75 2.29 -4.09 0.53
CA ASN A 75 3.48 -3.28 0.68
C ASN A 75 3.79 -2.50 -0.62
N VAL A 76 2.72 -2.09 -1.33
CA VAL A 76 2.85 -1.20 -2.48
C VAL A 76 3.38 0.10 -1.92
N MET A 77 4.66 0.35 -2.15
CA MET A 77 5.27 1.61 -1.76
C MET A 77 4.59 2.70 -2.60
N ASP A 78 3.85 3.58 -1.93
CA ASP A 78 3.76 4.96 -2.42
C ASP A 78 5.17 5.47 -2.73
N GLU A 79 5.28 6.42 -3.67
CA GLU A 79 6.57 7.00 -4.05
C GLU A 79 7.37 7.43 -2.81
N LEU A 80 8.63 7.00 -2.73
CA LEU A 80 9.52 7.34 -1.62
C LEU A 80 9.69 8.86 -1.54
N LYS A 81 9.58 9.41 -0.33
CA LYS A 81 9.68 10.85 -0.09
C LYS A 81 10.96 11.22 0.63
N VAL A 82 11.31 12.50 0.61
CA VAL A 82 12.40 13.01 1.46
C VAL A 82 12.13 12.64 2.92
N GLY A 83 13.15 12.10 3.60
CA GLY A 83 13.07 11.71 5.01
C GLY A 83 12.60 10.28 5.27
N ASP A 84 12.03 9.58 4.27
CA ASP A 84 11.69 8.17 4.42
C ASP A 84 12.94 7.36 4.77
N LYS A 85 12.79 6.41 5.70
CA LYS A 85 13.86 5.49 6.07
C LYS A 85 13.71 4.19 5.33
N VAL A 86 14.81 3.70 4.75
CA VAL A 86 14.82 2.49 3.91
C VAL A 86 16.02 1.61 4.24
N VAL A 87 15.90 0.32 3.94
CA VAL A 87 17.02 -0.61 3.88
C VAL A 87 17.18 -1.12 2.45
N MET A 88 18.41 -1.42 2.05
CA MET A 88 18.67 -2.08 0.78
C MET A 88 18.34 -3.58 0.92
N HIS A 89 17.70 -4.16 -0.08
CA HIS A 89 17.43 -5.60 -0.13
C HIS A 89 17.68 -6.17 -1.54
N SER A 90 17.90 -7.48 -1.60
CA SER A 90 17.99 -8.24 -2.87
C SER A 90 19.02 -7.70 -3.88
N CYS A 91 20.09 -7.04 -3.43
CA CYS A 91 21.20 -6.53 -4.24
C CYS A 91 22.56 -6.78 -3.56
N LEU A 92 23.67 -6.54 -4.27
CA LEU A 92 25.02 -6.76 -3.73
C LEU A 92 25.34 -5.76 -2.60
N GLU A 93 24.88 -4.53 -2.75
CA GLU A 93 25.00 -3.47 -1.74
C GLU A 93 24.30 -3.84 -0.44
N ALA A 94 23.16 -4.56 -0.50
CA ALA A 94 22.48 -5.05 0.70
C ALA A 94 23.35 -6.02 1.51
N LYS A 95 24.19 -6.84 0.86
CA LYS A 95 25.16 -7.70 1.55
C LYS A 95 26.29 -6.87 2.19
N ARG A 96 26.73 -5.81 1.51
CA ARG A 96 27.80 -4.92 2.00
C ARG A 96 27.35 -4.04 3.16
N TYR A 97 26.10 -3.57 3.14
CA TYR A 97 25.50 -2.66 4.12
C TYR A 97 24.37 -3.33 4.89
N GLN A 98 24.59 -4.58 5.31
CA GLN A 98 23.56 -5.41 5.92
C GLN A 98 22.93 -4.72 7.13
N GLY A 99 21.60 -4.54 7.08
CA GLY A 99 20.83 -3.89 8.14
C GLY A 99 21.03 -2.37 8.27
N LYS A 100 21.82 -1.74 7.39
CA LYS A 100 22.00 -0.29 7.42
C LYS A 100 20.72 0.40 6.94
N VAL A 101 20.20 1.28 7.80
CA VAL A 101 19.09 2.17 7.49
C VAL A 101 19.62 3.43 6.83
N TRP A 102 19.04 3.78 5.69
CA TRP A 102 19.34 4.99 4.92
C TRP A 102 18.16 5.95 4.99
N THR A 103 18.43 7.25 4.89
CA THR A 103 17.39 8.28 4.75
C THR A 103 17.32 8.71 3.30
N CYS A 104 16.11 8.78 2.73
CA CYS A 104 15.87 9.36 1.41
C CYS A 104 16.17 10.87 1.44
N LYS A 105 17.09 11.30 0.56
CA LYS A 105 17.52 12.69 0.40
C LYS A 105 16.63 13.46 -0.60
N THR A 106 15.98 12.77 -1.52
CA THR A 106 15.07 13.34 -2.52
C THR A 106 13.74 12.61 -2.51
N GLU A 107 12.74 13.20 -3.15
CA GLU A 107 11.59 12.44 -3.65
C GLU A 107 12.09 11.39 -4.66
N GLN A 108 11.30 10.34 -4.86
CA GLN A 108 11.46 9.42 -5.96
C GLN A 108 11.31 10.16 -7.29
N PHE A 109 12.16 9.84 -8.25
CA PHE A 109 12.07 10.38 -9.60
C PHE A 109 12.42 9.31 -10.64
N LYS A 110 12.09 9.60 -11.89
CA LYS A 110 12.40 8.72 -13.02
C LYS A 110 13.73 9.14 -13.63
N ALA A 111 14.72 8.25 -13.62
CA ALA A 111 15.97 8.47 -14.35
C ALA A 111 15.73 8.44 -15.87
N ASP A 112 16.70 8.94 -16.66
CA ASP A 112 16.63 8.91 -18.13
C ASP A 112 16.43 7.49 -18.70
N SER A 113 16.84 6.46 -17.96
CA SER A 113 16.62 5.05 -18.29
C SER A 113 15.17 4.58 -18.09
N GLY A 114 14.28 5.42 -17.58
CA GLY A 114 12.91 5.08 -17.21
C GLY A 114 12.76 4.39 -15.85
N SER A 115 13.86 4.15 -15.13
CA SER A 115 13.84 3.49 -13.83
C SER A 115 13.50 4.45 -12.69
N ASN A 116 12.72 4.00 -11.71
CA ASN A 116 12.42 4.75 -10.49
C ASN A 116 13.62 4.70 -9.53
N VAL A 117 14.10 5.88 -9.14
CA VAL A 117 15.31 6.05 -8.33
C VAL A 117 15.12 7.11 -7.25
N VAL A 118 15.99 7.08 -6.24
CA VAL A 118 16.04 8.08 -5.15
C VAL A 118 17.49 8.31 -4.72
N PHE A 119 17.85 9.52 -4.28
CA PHE A 119 19.14 9.74 -3.62
C PHE A 119 19.04 9.39 -2.15
N LEU A 120 20.08 8.76 -1.59
CA LEU A 120 20.16 8.43 -0.16
C LEU A 120 21.25 9.26 0.51
N GLU A 121 21.01 9.68 1.75
CA GLU A 121 22.01 10.42 2.54
C GLU A 121 23.29 9.59 2.73
N GLY A 122 24.43 10.14 2.34
CA GLY A 122 25.73 9.48 2.46
C GLY A 122 25.97 8.32 1.49
N TYR A 123 25.09 8.09 0.51
CA TYR A 123 25.33 7.17 -0.60
C TYR A 123 25.74 7.96 -1.85
N SER A 124 26.73 7.48 -2.59
CA SER A 124 27.18 8.12 -3.82
C SER A 124 26.29 7.70 -4.99
N GLY A 125 25.63 8.67 -5.61
CA GLY A 125 24.68 8.45 -6.70
C GLY A 125 23.25 8.16 -6.23
N TYR A 126 22.36 7.93 -7.19
CA TYR A 126 20.99 7.51 -6.91
C TYR A 126 20.90 5.98 -6.81
N PHE A 127 19.86 5.48 -6.16
CA PHE A 127 19.61 4.06 -5.97
C PHE A 127 18.25 3.65 -6.52
N LEU A 128 18.15 2.43 -7.04
CA LEU A 128 16.90 1.90 -7.62
C LEU A 128 15.90 1.56 -6.52
N VAL A 129 14.70 2.13 -6.63
CA VAL A 129 13.64 1.96 -5.62
C VAL A 129 13.20 0.51 -5.45
N LYS A 130 13.23 -0.29 -6.52
CA LYS A 130 12.89 -1.73 -6.47
C LYS A 130 13.79 -2.58 -5.56
N TYR A 131 14.92 -2.05 -5.11
CA TYR A 131 15.84 -2.69 -4.17
C TYR A 131 15.86 -1.99 -2.81
N LEU A 132 14.86 -1.15 -2.54
CA LEU A 132 14.67 -0.47 -1.27
C LEU A 132 13.39 -0.96 -0.61
N GLN A 133 13.47 -1.17 0.71
CA GLN A 133 12.33 -1.48 1.55
C GLN A 133 12.21 -0.39 2.60
N ARG A 134 11.07 0.32 2.61
CA ARG A 134 10.76 1.31 3.65
C ARG A 134 10.67 0.66 5.02
N VAL A 135 11.31 1.26 6.00
CA VAL A 135 11.28 0.88 7.41
C VAL A 135 10.22 1.72 8.11
N ARG A 136 9.22 1.06 8.71
CA ARG A 136 8.31 1.69 9.66
C ARG A 136 8.83 1.37 11.06
N LEU A 137 9.46 2.35 11.71
CA LEU A 137 9.79 2.24 13.13
C LEU A 137 8.48 2.43 13.90
N THR A 138 7.90 1.34 14.39
CA THR A 138 6.85 1.42 15.41
C THR A 138 7.55 1.65 16.74
N GLU A 139 7.35 2.81 17.34
CA GLU A 139 7.69 3.03 18.75
C GLU A 139 6.80 2.09 19.58
N ASN A 140 7.42 1.13 20.26
CA ASN A 140 6.79 0.30 21.28
C ASN A 140 6.81 1.02 22.62
#